data_AF-A0A957WU99-F1
#
_entry.id   AF-A0A957WU99-F1
#
_cell.length_a   1.000
_cell.length_b   1.000
_cell.length_c   1.000
_cell.angle_alpha   90.00
_cell.angle_beta   90.00
_cell.angle_gamma   90.00
#
_symmetry.space_group_name_H-M   'P 1'
#
loop_
_entity.id
_entity.type
_entity.pdbx_description
1 polymer ?
#
loop_
_entity_poly.entity_id
_entity_poly.type
_entity_poly.pdbx_seq_one_letter_code
_entity_poly.pdbx_strand_id
1 'polypeptide(L)'
;LEEAMHPEVLLAWAMNAEPLPALHGAPVRLIVPGWYGIANVKWLTRIELRSQRYAGNFMAREYVTMREVTTPEGEKVWTFSTVSQNRLKSAPAKVTRQGDAYQVMGAAWGDPIGGVEVRIDDGPWEPATITEPGDALTWAFWTYDWADPTPGEHTVSSRAIAEDGAVQPAPDDPFLAGKTTYWESNGQITRRVNIT
;
A
#
# COMPACT_ATOMS: atom_id res chain seq x y z
N LEU A 1 -10.38 -20.43 5.30
CA LEU A 1 -11.53 -20.38 6.22
C LEU A 1 -11.23 -19.45 7.38
N GLU A 2 -10.09 -19.63 8.05
CA GLU A 2 -9.58 -18.74 9.09
C GLU A 2 -9.69 -17.25 8.75
N GLU A 3 -9.08 -16.79 7.65
CA GLU A 3 -9.19 -15.41 7.15
C GLU A 3 -10.65 -14.92 6.99
N ALA A 4 -11.53 -15.77 6.45
CA ALA A 4 -12.94 -15.41 6.25
C ALA A 4 -13.74 -15.33 7.56
N MET A 5 -13.23 -15.93 8.63
CA MET A 5 -13.82 -15.90 9.98
C MET A 5 -13.22 -14.80 10.85
N HIS A 6 -12.27 -14.00 10.34
CA HIS A 6 -11.71 -12.88 11.07
C HIS A 6 -12.82 -11.87 11.41
N PRO A 7 -12.91 -11.36 12.67
CA PRO A 7 -14.02 -10.51 13.11
C PRO A 7 -14.13 -9.18 12.35
N GLU A 8 -13.05 -8.78 11.68
CA GLU A 8 -12.98 -7.54 10.90
C GLU A 8 -13.49 -7.69 9.47
N VAL A 9 -13.78 -8.91 9.00
CA VAL A 9 -14.37 -9.13 7.68
C VAL A 9 -15.86 -8.79 7.74
N LEU A 10 -16.30 -7.88 6.87
CA LEU A 10 -17.64 -7.30 6.93
C LEU A 10 -18.44 -7.52 5.65
N LEU A 11 -19.74 -7.76 5.81
CA LEU A 11 -20.73 -7.49 4.79
C LEU A 11 -21.28 -6.08 5.03
N ALA A 12 -20.76 -5.11 4.28
CA ALA A 12 -21.09 -3.70 4.44
C ALA A 12 -22.28 -3.30 3.57
N TRP A 13 -23.27 -2.65 4.17
CA TRP A 13 -24.44 -2.05 3.51
C TRP A 13 -24.49 -0.52 3.65
N ALA A 14 -23.57 0.05 4.42
CA ALA A 14 -23.40 1.49 4.64
C ALA A 14 -21.91 1.87 4.51
N MET A 15 -21.65 3.13 4.17
CA MET A 15 -20.32 3.73 4.08
C MET A 15 -20.40 5.16 4.60
N ASN A 16 -19.53 5.52 5.54
CA ASN A 16 -19.52 6.85 6.17
C ASN A 16 -20.89 7.25 6.75
N ALA A 17 -21.52 6.32 7.49
CA ALA A 17 -22.85 6.46 8.09
C ALA A 17 -24.03 6.61 7.11
N GLU A 18 -23.79 6.59 5.79
CA GLU A 18 -24.82 6.68 4.76
C GLU A 18 -25.04 5.33 4.06
N PRO A 19 -26.22 5.09 3.44
CA PRO A 19 -26.43 3.92 2.61
C PRO A 19 -25.32 3.77 1.54
N LEU A 20 -24.86 2.54 1.32
CA LEU A 20 -23.77 2.28 0.39
C LEU A 20 -24.14 2.80 -1.02
N PRO A 21 -23.33 3.67 -1.65
CA PRO A 21 -23.62 4.13 -3.00
C PRO A 21 -23.52 3.00 -4.03
N ALA A 22 -24.30 3.10 -5.12
CA ALA A 22 -24.30 2.09 -6.18
C ALA A 22 -22.91 1.79 -6.73
N LEU A 23 -22.09 2.83 -6.97
CA LEU A 23 -20.72 2.68 -7.47
C LEU A 23 -19.81 1.93 -6.49
N HIS A 24 -20.10 2.01 -5.20
CA HIS A 24 -19.34 1.35 -4.14
C HIS A 24 -19.87 -0.03 -3.76
N GLY A 25 -20.93 -0.52 -4.41
CA GLY A 25 -21.35 -1.92 -4.32
C GLY A 25 -22.71 -2.16 -3.68
N ALA A 26 -23.60 -1.17 -3.65
CA ALA A 26 -24.96 -1.31 -3.12
C ALA A 26 -25.70 -2.55 -3.69
N PRO A 27 -26.56 -3.21 -2.91
CA PRO A 27 -26.90 -2.89 -1.52
C PRO A 27 -25.87 -3.42 -0.51
N VAL A 28 -25.06 -4.42 -0.88
CA VAL A 28 -24.11 -5.07 0.01
C VAL A 28 -22.80 -5.36 -0.72
N ARG A 29 -21.68 -5.10 -0.06
CA ARG A 29 -20.35 -5.51 -0.51
C ARG A 29 -19.60 -6.28 0.58
N LEU A 30 -18.63 -7.08 0.15
CA LEU A 30 -17.62 -7.64 1.05
C LEU A 30 -16.53 -6.58 1.30
N ILE A 31 -16.13 -6.44 2.55
CA ILE A 31 -14.93 -5.72 2.98
C ILE A 31 -14.03 -6.71 3.72
N VAL A 32 -12.79 -6.83 3.24
CA VAL A 32 -11.72 -7.64 3.85
C VAL A 32 -10.60 -6.65 4.19
N PRO A 33 -10.58 -6.10 5.42
CA PRO A 33 -9.56 -5.15 5.83
C PRO A 33 -8.15 -5.75 5.73
N GLY A 34 -7.16 -4.91 5.48
CA GLY A 34 -5.78 -5.37 5.28
C GLY A 34 -5.52 -6.06 3.94
N TRP A 35 -6.53 -6.34 3.11
CA TRP A 35 -6.36 -6.93 1.78
C TRP A 35 -6.45 -5.90 0.66
N TYR A 36 -5.79 -6.19 -0.47
CA TYR A 36 -5.95 -5.37 -1.67
C TYR A 36 -7.42 -5.35 -2.13
N GLY A 37 -7.80 -4.25 -2.79
CA GLY A 37 -9.19 -3.97 -3.19
C GLY A 37 -9.89 -5.07 -4.00
N ILE A 38 -9.14 -5.97 -4.65
CA ILE A 38 -9.69 -7.11 -5.38
C ILE A 38 -10.49 -8.09 -4.49
N ALA A 39 -10.09 -8.26 -3.22
CA ALA A 39 -10.82 -9.11 -2.28
C ALA A 39 -12.17 -8.48 -1.84
N ASN A 40 -12.34 -7.18 -2.04
CA ASN A 40 -13.46 -6.39 -1.54
C ASN A 40 -14.61 -6.36 -2.55
N VAL A 41 -15.21 -7.53 -2.80
CA VAL A 41 -16.25 -7.76 -3.83
C VAL A 41 -17.45 -6.82 -3.66
N LYS A 42 -17.72 -6.02 -4.69
CA LYS A 42 -18.91 -5.15 -4.80
C LYS A 42 -20.10 -5.90 -5.38
N TRP A 43 -21.32 -5.44 -5.08
CA TRP A 43 -22.57 -6.02 -5.60
C TRP A 43 -22.67 -7.51 -5.28
N LEU A 44 -22.47 -7.85 -4.01
CA LEU A 44 -22.35 -9.24 -3.57
C LEU A 44 -23.67 -9.99 -3.76
N THR A 45 -23.65 -11.07 -4.54
CA THR A 45 -24.84 -11.89 -4.83
C THR A 45 -24.78 -13.29 -4.22
N ARG A 46 -23.58 -13.85 -4.02
CA ARG A 46 -23.39 -15.22 -3.53
C ARG A 46 -22.08 -15.34 -2.74
N ILE A 47 -22.15 -16.06 -1.62
CA ILE A 47 -20.99 -16.59 -0.91
C ILE A 47 -21.08 -18.11 -1.00
N GLU A 48 -20.00 -18.75 -1.41
CA GLU A 48 -19.94 -20.20 -1.59
C GLU A 48 -18.70 -20.75 -0.89
N LEU A 49 -18.91 -21.65 0.08
CA LEU A 49 -17.83 -22.39 0.69
C LEU A 49 -17.41 -23.52 -0.25
N ARG A 50 -16.12 -23.59 -0.56
CA ARG A 50 -15.55 -24.60 -1.45
C ARG A 50 -14.42 -25.35 -0.74
N SER A 51 -14.27 -26.63 -1.05
CA SER A 51 -13.16 -27.47 -0.56
C SER A 51 -11.84 -27.17 -1.28
N GLN A 52 -11.88 -26.40 -2.37
CA GLN A 52 -10.72 -26.04 -3.18
C GLN A 52 -10.75 -24.56 -3.56
N ARG A 53 -9.56 -24.00 -3.83
CA ARG A 53 -9.39 -22.61 -4.28
C ARG A 53 -10.25 -22.34 -5.52
N TYR A 54 -10.91 -21.20 -5.54
CA TYR A 54 -11.61 -20.72 -6.72
C TYR A 54 -10.62 -20.22 -7.77
N ALA A 55 -10.65 -20.82 -8.97
CA ALA A 55 -9.76 -20.52 -10.08
C ALA A 55 -10.45 -19.72 -11.20
N GLY A 56 -11.22 -18.70 -10.84
CA GLY A 56 -11.83 -17.78 -11.81
C GLY A 56 -10.81 -16.84 -12.45
N ASN A 57 -11.22 -16.13 -13.50
CA ASN A 57 -10.36 -15.23 -14.29
C ASN A 57 -9.54 -14.25 -13.42
N PHE A 58 -10.19 -13.57 -12.48
CA PHE A 58 -9.51 -12.61 -11.60
C PHE A 58 -8.49 -13.26 -10.66
N MET A 59 -8.86 -14.36 -10.00
CA MET A 59 -8.00 -15.00 -8.97
C MET A 59 -6.89 -15.87 -9.56
N ALA A 60 -7.05 -16.38 -10.78
CA ALA A 60 -6.10 -17.31 -11.39
C ALA A 60 -5.33 -16.74 -12.58
N ARG A 61 -5.76 -15.61 -13.18
CA ARG A 61 -5.11 -15.04 -14.36
C ARG A 61 -4.74 -13.58 -14.21
N GLU A 62 -5.66 -12.73 -13.76
CA GLU A 62 -5.42 -11.29 -13.74
C GLU A 62 -4.62 -10.85 -12.51
N TYR A 63 -5.10 -11.13 -11.31
CA TYR A 63 -4.50 -10.68 -10.05
C TYR A 63 -3.55 -11.74 -9.49
N VAL A 64 -2.55 -12.11 -10.30
CA VAL A 64 -1.49 -13.05 -9.93
C VAL A 64 -0.16 -12.31 -9.91
N THR A 65 0.56 -12.42 -8.80
CA THR A 65 1.94 -11.98 -8.68
C THR A 65 2.86 -13.08 -9.18
N MET A 66 3.71 -12.77 -10.17
CA MET A 66 4.74 -13.66 -10.68
C MET A 66 6.11 -13.21 -10.20
N ARG A 67 6.88 -14.15 -9.63
CA ARG A 67 8.17 -13.85 -9.05
C ARG A 67 9.19 -14.96 -9.28
N GLU A 68 10.37 -14.59 -9.76
CA GLU A 68 11.57 -15.44 -9.70
C GLU A 68 12.13 -15.38 -8.27
N VAL A 69 12.35 -16.54 -7.67
CA VAL A 69 12.98 -16.68 -6.35
C VAL A 69 14.15 -17.64 -6.43
N THR A 70 15.17 -17.41 -5.61
CA THR A 70 16.28 -18.35 -5.42
C THR A 70 15.95 -19.28 -4.26
N THR A 71 15.96 -20.59 -4.49
CA THR A 71 15.76 -21.59 -3.43
C THR A 71 16.95 -21.62 -2.48
N PRO A 72 16.83 -22.24 -1.29
CA PRO A 72 17.96 -22.44 -0.38
C PRO A 72 19.16 -23.16 -1.03
N GLU A 73 18.90 -23.99 -2.05
CA GLU A 73 19.91 -24.72 -2.83
C GLU A 73 20.55 -23.89 -3.97
N GLY A 74 20.12 -22.65 -4.15
CA GLY A 74 20.64 -21.74 -5.17
C GLY A 74 19.97 -21.85 -6.54
N GLU A 75 18.90 -22.63 -6.68
CA GLU A 75 18.14 -22.75 -7.93
C GLU A 75 17.20 -21.57 -8.12
N LYS A 76 17.07 -21.07 -9.36
CA LYS A 76 16.08 -20.06 -9.71
C LYS A 76 14.77 -20.71 -10.13
N VAL A 77 13.69 -20.44 -9.40
CA VAL A 77 12.36 -20.98 -9.68
C VAL A 77 11.31 -19.88 -9.76
N TRP A 78 10.24 -20.13 -10.53
CA TRP A 78 9.11 -19.22 -10.63
C TRP A 78 8.02 -19.57 -9.63
N THR A 79 7.53 -18.55 -8.93
CA THR A 79 6.40 -18.62 -8.01
C THR A 79 5.24 -17.77 -8.51
N PHE A 80 4.03 -18.25 -8.23
CA PHE A 80 2.78 -17.64 -8.65
C PHE A 80 1.85 -17.56 -7.44
N SER A 81 1.54 -16.36 -6.98
CA SER A 81 0.63 -16.14 -5.86
C SER A 81 -0.54 -15.26 -6.28
N THR A 82 -1.71 -15.44 -5.66
CA THR A 82 -2.79 -14.46 -5.84
C THR A 82 -2.46 -13.21 -5.05
N VAL A 83 -2.78 -12.04 -5.60
CA VAL A 83 -2.71 -10.78 -4.86
C VAL A 83 -3.53 -10.91 -3.59
N SER A 84 -2.92 -10.56 -2.45
CA SER A 84 -3.45 -10.91 -1.13
C SER A 84 -3.48 -9.70 -0.20
N GLN A 85 -2.86 -9.81 0.98
CA GLN A 85 -2.76 -8.74 1.96
C GLN A 85 -1.95 -7.56 1.39
N ASN A 86 -2.32 -6.36 1.84
CA ASN A 86 -1.57 -5.13 1.60
C ASN A 86 -0.16 -5.28 2.17
N ARG A 87 0.78 -4.49 1.66
CA ARG A 87 2.16 -4.50 2.13
C ARG A 87 2.56 -3.10 2.58
N LEU A 88 3.43 -3.03 3.59
CA LEU A 88 4.04 -1.79 4.08
C LEU A 88 4.42 -0.84 2.94
N LYS A 89 3.88 0.37 2.99
CA LYS A 89 4.07 1.38 1.95
C LYS A 89 3.87 2.79 2.50
N SER A 90 4.69 3.72 2.03
CA SER A 90 4.48 5.17 2.12
C SER A 90 4.58 5.80 0.74
N ALA A 91 3.83 6.87 0.51
CA ALA A 91 3.87 7.64 -0.74
C ALA A 91 3.69 9.14 -0.49
N PRO A 92 4.53 10.01 -1.10
CA PRO A 92 4.31 11.46 -1.07
C PRO A 92 3.11 11.83 -1.97
N ALA A 93 2.09 12.44 -1.38
CA ALA A 93 0.84 12.78 -2.06
C ALA A 93 0.81 14.23 -2.57
N LYS A 94 1.44 15.17 -1.85
CA LYS A 94 1.39 16.60 -2.18
C LYS A 94 2.63 17.32 -1.68
N VAL A 95 3.09 18.33 -2.42
CA VAL A 95 4.08 19.30 -1.95
C VAL A 95 3.47 20.69 -2.13
N THR A 96 3.43 21.48 -1.06
CA THR A 96 2.74 22.78 -1.03
C THR A 96 3.68 23.85 -0.52
N ARG A 97 3.75 25.01 -1.18
CA ARG A 97 4.53 26.16 -0.70
C ARG A 97 3.90 26.77 0.56
N GLN A 98 4.72 27.08 1.56
CA GLN A 98 4.38 27.77 2.80
C GLN A 98 5.37 28.93 3.03
N GLY A 99 5.04 30.12 2.49
CA GLY A 99 5.99 31.24 2.49
C GLY A 99 7.24 30.92 1.68
N ASP A 100 8.40 30.93 2.32
CA ASP A 100 9.69 30.57 1.70
C ASP A 100 10.07 29.10 1.90
N ALA A 101 9.24 28.33 2.62
CA ALA A 101 9.40 26.89 2.83
C ALA A 101 8.36 26.11 2.01
N TYR A 102 8.49 24.78 1.99
CA TYR A 102 7.51 23.87 1.41
C TYR A 102 7.15 22.77 2.42
N GLN A 103 5.92 22.29 2.36
CA GLN A 103 5.49 21.14 3.14
C GLN A 103 5.17 19.97 2.21
N VAL A 104 5.81 18.85 2.47
CA VAL A 104 5.50 17.55 1.85
C VAL A 104 4.45 16.86 2.71
N MET A 105 3.43 16.29 2.08
CA MET A 105 2.37 15.53 2.74
C MET A 105 2.25 14.17 2.05
N GLY A 106 1.93 13.13 2.82
CA GLY A 106 1.69 11.80 2.27
C GLY A 106 0.89 10.90 3.20
N ALA A 107 0.80 9.64 2.80
CA ALA A 107 0.15 8.59 3.57
C ALA A 107 1.05 7.35 3.63
N ALA A 108 0.94 6.59 4.72
CA ALA A 108 1.56 5.30 4.91
C ALA A 108 0.51 4.26 5.35
N TRP A 109 0.63 3.01 4.90
CA TRP A 109 -0.34 1.95 5.15
C TRP A 109 0.26 0.55 4.91
N GLY A 110 -0.54 -0.49 5.14
CA GLY A 110 -0.23 -1.88 4.83
C GLY A 110 -0.02 -2.71 6.09
N ASP A 111 0.91 -2.26 6.92
CA ASP A 111 1.22 -2.81 8.25
C ASP A 111 1.08 -1.68 9.30
N PRO A 112 0.98 -1.98 10.61
CA PRO A 112 0.97 -0.97 11.67
C PRO A 112 2.18 -0.02 11.54
N ILE A 113 1.93 1.27 11.39
CA ILE A 113 2.96 2.26 11.06
C ILE A 113 3.64 2.78 12.32
N GLY A 114 4.92 2.44 12.49
CA GLY A 114 5.79 2.95 13.56
C GLY A 114 6.51 4.25 13.19
N GLY A 115 6.67 4.54 11.90
CA GLY A 115 7.32 5.77 11.43
C GLY A 115 7.31 5.94 9.91
N VAL A 116 7.65 7.15 9.47
CA VAL A 116 7.88 7.47 8.06
C VAL A 116 9.14 8.31 7.97
N GLU A 117 9.97 8.02 6.97
CA GLU A 117 11.10 8.86 6.61
C GLU A 117 10.92 9.40 5.19
N VAL A 118 11.43 10.60 4.97
CA VAL A 118 11.44 11.32 3.69
C VAL A 118 12.87 11.57 3.28
N ARG A 119 13.13 11.50 1.97
CA ARG A 119 14.40 11.88 1.37
C ARG A 119 14.13 12.86 0.24
N ILE A 120 14.86 13.98 0.27
CA ILE A 120 14.94 14.94 -0.83
C ILE A 120 16.20 14.62 -1.63
N ASP A 121 16.05 14.42 -2.94
CA ASP A 121 17.15 14.06 -3.84
C ASP A 121 17.97 12.87 -3.32
N ASP A 122 19.29 13.03 -3.32
CA ASP A 122 20.25 12.07 -2.79
C ASP A 122 20.66 12.38 -1.34
N GLY A 123 19.87 13.21 -0.65
CA GLY A 123 20.09 13.57 0.75
C GLY A 123 19.89 12.40 1.74
N PRO A 124 20.08 12.64 3.04
CA PRO A 124 19.77 11.64 4.05
C PRO A 124 18.26 11.35 4.11
N TRP A 125 17.93 10.21 4.71
CA TRP A 125 16.55 9.97 5.18
C TRP A 125 16.33 10.76 6.46
N GLU A 126 15.24 11.52 6.50
CA GLU A 126 14.85 12.35 7.63
C GLU A 126 13.45 11.95 8.12
N PRO A 127 13.20 11.97 9.45
CA PRO A 127 11.90 11.59 9.98
C PRO A 127 10.81 12.58 9.56
N ALA A 128 9.67 12.04 9.12
CA ALA A 128 8.44 12.81 8.94
C ALA A 128 7.62 12.82 10.23
N THR A 129 6.75 13.82 10.37
CA THR A 129 5.79 13.92 11.47
C THR A 129 4.51 13.21 11.09
N ILE A 130 4.07 12.22 11.87
CA ILE A 130 2.74 11.62 11.72
C ILE A 130 1.71 12.57 12.33
N THR A 131 0.80 13.09 11.50
CA THR A 131 -0.21 14.07 11.90
C THR A 131 -1.53 13.42 12.28
N GLU A 132 -1.88 12.33 11.60
CA GLU A 132 -3.06 11.52 11.89
C GLU A 132 -2.60 10.07 11.95
N PRO A 133 -2.40 9.51 13.16
CA PRO A 133 -2.02 8.11 13.30
C PRO A 133 -3.16 7.23 12.78
N GLY A 134 -2.81 6.29 11.91
CA GLY A 134 -3.68 5.18 11.56
C GLY A 134 -3.66 4.10 12.63
N ASP A 135 -4.31 2.98 12.33
CA ASP A 135 -4.23 1.73 13.09
C ASP A 135 -3.77 0.58 12.16
N ALA A 136 -3.91 -0.67 12.60
CA ALA A 136 -3.53 -1.84 11.81
C ALA A 136 -4.25 -1.97 10.47
N LEU A 137 -5.40 -1.31 10.27
CA LEU A 137 -6.26 -1.44 9.09
C LEU A 137 -6.38 -0.15 8.27
N THR A 138 -5.93 0.97 8.82
CA THR A 138 -6.09 2.30 8.23
C THR A 138 -4.75 2.95 7.96
N TRP A 139 -4.74 3.87 7.01
CA TRP A 139 -3.58 4.70 6.71
C TRP A 139 -3.24 5.66 7.85
N ALA A 140 -1.94 5.91 8.02
CA ALA A 140 -1.42 7.06 8.76
C ALA A 140 -1.10 8.19 7.79
N PHE A 141 -1.47 9.43 8.13
CA PHE A 141 -1.05 10.61 7.37
C PHE A 141 0.16 11.28 8.02
N TRP A 142 1.05 11.80 7.18
CA TRP A 142 2.30 12.40 7.62
C TRP A 142 2.64 13.67 6.84
N THR A 143 3.43 14.53 7.47
CA THR A 143 4.00 15.73 6.89
C THR A 143 5.52 15.80 7.11
N TYR A 144 6.21 16.46 6.20
CA TYR A 144 7.62 16.82 6.33
C TYR A 144 7.81 18.27 5.90
N ASP A 145 8.32 19.08 6.82
CA ASP A 145 8.58 20.50 6.57
C ASP A 145 9.96 20.63 5.91
N TRP A 146 9.96 21.09 4.67
CA TRP A 146 11.16 21.29 3.88
C TRP A 146 11.53 22.77 3.91
N ALA A 147 12.42 23.11 4.82
CA ALA A 147 12.98 24.45 4.96
C ALA A 147 13.97 24.75 3.82
N ASP A 148 13.93 26.00 3.34
CA ASP A 148 14.90 26.59 2.42
C ASP A 148 15.24 25.76 1.16
N PRO A 149 14.24 25.29 0.37
CA PRO A 149 14.53 24.53 -0.83
C PRO A 149 15.18 25.40 -1.91
N THR A 150 16.16 24.83 -2.62
CA THR A 150 16.72 25.52 -3.79
C THR A 150 15.69 25.55 -4.93
N PRO A 151 15.65 26.62 -5.75
CA PRO A 151 14.83 26.61 -6.96
C PRO A 151 15.31 25.55 -7.95
N GLY A 152 14.37 24.83 -8.59
CA GLY A 152 14.68 23.82 -9.60
C GLY A 152 13.88 22.53 -9.45
N GLU A 153 14.26 21.53 -10.24
CA GLU A 153 13.69 20.19 -10.16
C GLU A 153 14.30 19.44 -8.97
N HIS A 154 13.42 18.82 -8.18
CA HIS A 154 13.76 18.00 -7.04
C HIS A 154 12.98 16.70 -7.05
N THR A 155 13.52 15.69 -6.40
CA THR A 155 12.85 14.44 -6.11
C THR A 155 12.52 14.31 -4.63
N VAL A 156 11.34 13.79 -4.35
CA VAL A 156 10.84 13.54 -3.00
C VAL A 156 10.46 12.08 -2.91
N SER A 157 11.13 11.34 -2.04
CA SER A 157 10.86 9.94 -1.77
C SER A 157 10.41 9.78 -0.33
N SER A 158 9.56 8.79 -0.06
CA SER A 158 9.21 8.40 1.31
C SER A 158 9.30 6.89 1.49
N ARG A 159 9.61 6.45 2.71
CA ARG A 159 9.54 5.05 3.11
C ARG A 159 8.81 4.90 4.45
N ALA A 160 7.94 3.91 4.55
CA ALA A 160 7.32 3.54 5.82
C ALA A 160 8.22 2.62 6.64
N ILE A 161 8.10 2.71 7.96
CA ILE A 161 8.69 1.82 8.96
C ILE A 161 7.53 1.25 9.78
N ALA A 162 7.40 -0.06 9.82
CA ALA A 162 6.38 -0.73 10.63
C ALA A 162 6.77 -0.71 12.12
N GLU A 163 5.80 -0.94 13.01
CA GLU A 163 6.05 -0.99 14.47
C GLU A 163 7.05 -2.08 14.88
N ASP A 164 7.16 -3.15 14.09
CA ASP A 164 8.14 -4.23 14.30
C ASP A 164 9.54 -3.91 13.76
N GLY A 165 9.73 -2.72 13.17
CA GLY A 165 10.98 -2.25 12.58
C GLY A 165 11.19 -2.65 11.12
N ALA A 166 10.27 -3.36 10.48
CA ALA A 166 10.36 -3.63 9.05
C ALA A 166 10.32 -2.32 8.25
N VAL A 167 11.19 -2.19 7.26
CA VAL A 167 11.30 -0.99 6.42
C VAL A 167 10.75 -1.28 5.03
N GLN A 168 10.00 -0.35 4.47
CA GLN A 168 9.48 -0.46 3.10
C GLN A 168 10.62 -0.76 2.10
N PRO A 169 10.49 -1.81 1.27
CA PRO A 169 11.55 -2.25 0.38
C PRO A 169 12.06 -1.16 -0.56
N ALA A 170 13.39 -1.05 -0.66
CA ALA A 170 14.04 -0.18 -1.62
C ALA A 170 13.79 -0.67 -3.06
N PRO A 171 13.88 0.20 -4.09
CA PRO A 171 13.62 -0.20 -5.48
C PRO A 171 14.48 -1.36 -5.99
N ASP A 172 15.68 -1.52 -5.44
CA ASP A 172 16.66 -2.58 -5.76
C ASP A 172 16.56 -3.80 -4.84
N ASP A 173 15.60 -3.84 -3.92
CA ASP A 173 15.37 -4.98 -3.04
C ASP A 173 15.15 -6.26 -3.87
N PRO A 174 15.82 -7.39 -3.56
CA PRO A 174 15.64 -8.65 -4.28
C PRO A 174 14.18 -9.13 -4.33
N PHE A 175 13.42 -8.84 -3.28
CA PHE A 175 11.99 -9.09 -3.22
C PHE A 175 11.22 -8.24 -4.24
N LEU A 176 11.69 -7.10 -4.69
CA LEU A 176 11.04 -6.37 -5.78
C LEU A 176 11.61 -6.77 -7.14
N ALA A 177 12.93 -6.90 -7.23
CA ALA A 177 13.66 -7.19 -8.47
C ALA A 177 13.21 -8.50 -9.14
N GLY A 178 12.89 -9.53 -8.34
CA GLY A 178 12.37 -10.79 -8.88
C GLY A 178 10.93 -10.73 -9.39
N LYS A 179 10.20 -9.63 -9.18
CA LYS A 179 8.78 -9.49 -9.58
C LYS A 179 8.66 -8.99 -11.01
N THR A 180 7.82 -9.62 -11.82
CA THR A 180 7.55 -9.15 -13.19
C THR A 180 6.17 -8.49 -13.37
N THR A 181 5.24 -8.80 -12.47
CA THR A 181 3.87 -8.26 -12.51
C THR A 181 3.74 -6.96 -11.72
N TYR A 182 2.83 -6.08 -12.15
CA TYR A 182 2.56 -4.79 -11.49
C TYR A 182 2.06 -4.93 -10.04
N TRP A 183 1.27 -5.96 -9.75
CA TRP A 183 0.54 -6.09 -8.49
C TRP A 183 1.42 -6.08 -7.25
N GLU A 184 0.84 -5.70 -6.11
CA GLU A 184 1.54 -5.63 -4.82
C GLU A 184 2.81 -4.76 -4.89
N SER A 185 2.72 -3.63 -5.60
CA SER A 185 3.82 -2.67 -5.75
C SER A 185 3.98 -1.84 -4.48
N ASN A 186 4.89 -2.28 -3.61
CA ASN A 186 5.22 -1.65 -2.35
C ASN A 186 6.63 -1.06 -2.30
N GLY A 187 7.34 -0.99 -3.44
CA GLY A 187 8.60 -0.27 -3.52
C GLY A 187 8.43 1.22 -3.19
N GLN A 188 9.49 1.82 -2.68
CA GLN A 188 9.57 3.26 -2.41
C GLN A 188 9.18 4.06 -3.67
N ILE A 189 8.31 5.06 -3.49
CA ILE A 189 7.84 5.91 -4.58
C ILE A 189 8.57 7.25 -4.51
N THR A 190 9.11 7.66 -5.65
CA THR A 190 9.73 8.97 -5.83
C THR A 190 8.84 9.86 -6.69
N ARG A 191 8.55 11.06 -6.18
CA ARG A 191 7.84 12.12 -6.88
C ARG A 191 8.84 13.16 -7.37
N ARG A 192 8.69 13.64 -8.61
CA ARG A 192 9.39 14.85 -9.08
C ARG A 192 8.54 16.09 -8.83
N VAL A 193 9.16 17.14 -8.35
CA VAL A 193 8.55 18.45 -8.11
C VAL A 193 9.47 19.54 -8.64
N ASN A 194 8.90 20.67 -9.06
CA ASN A 194 9.68 21.84 -9.45
C ASN A 194 9.40 22.96 -8.46
N ILE A 195 10.45 23.37 -7.74
CA ILE A 195 10.43 24.46 -6.76
C ILE A 195 10.71 25.77 -7.48
N THR A 196 9.88 26.77 -7.17
CA THR A 196 9.99 28.15 -7.67
C THR A 196 10.40 29.09 -6.57
#